data_AF-A0A8I2YS80-F1
#
_entry.id   AF-A0A8I2YS80-F1
#
_cell.length_a   1.000
_cell.length_b   1.000
_cell.length_c   1.000
_cell.angle_alpha   90.00
_cell.angle_beta   90.00
_cell.angle_gamma   90.00
#
_symmetry.space_group_name_H-M   'P 1'
#
loop_
_entity.id
_entity.type
_entity.pdbx_description
1 polymer ?
#
loop_
_entity_poly.entity_id
_entity_poly.type
_entity_poly.pdbx_seq_one_letter_code
_entity_poly.pdbx_strand_id
1 'polypeptide(L)'
;MGNTSKNCPTATLIPKVDSFWIGANIPGKIVGAYNYTGGLPMYRQEITDEIAKGYPGFQREALGERLELEHWLGSDWVRNLSCMMKFDSEWQVLVL
;
A
#
# COMPACT_ATOMS: atom_id res chain seq x y z
N MET A 1 -17.11 -11.51 22.09
CA MET A 1 -15.78 -10.92 22.37
C MET A 1 -15.14 -10.65 21.02
N GLY A 2 -15.29 -9.42 20.52
CA GLY A 2 -15.04 -9.06 19.12
C GLY A 2 -13.57 -8.83 18.81
N ASN A 3 -13.11 -9.44 17.71
CA ASN A 3 -12.12 -8.93 16.76
C ASN A 3 -11.13 -7.87 17.28
N THR A 4 -10.18 -8.26 18.13
CA THR A 4 -8.92 -7.53 18.23
C THR A 4 -8.23 -7.60 16.88
N SER A 5 -8.07 -6.47 16.19
CA SER A 5 -7.18 -6.39 15.04
C SER A 5 -5.80 -6.90 15.48
N LYS A 6 -5.16 -7.75 14.68
CA LYS A 6 -3.90 -8.42 15.03
C LYS A 6 -2.74 -7.45 15.37
N ASN A 7 -2.93 -6.15 15.20
CA ASN A 7 -1.93 -5.09 15.35
C ASN A 7 -2.35 -4.03 16.38
N CYS A 8 -3.08 -4.43 17.43
CA CYS A 8 -3.55 -3.49 18.44
C CYS A 8 -2.35 -2.79 19.13
N PRO A 9 -2.21 -1.46 18.99
CA PRO A 9 -1.09 -0.73 19.60
C PRO A 9 -1.11 -0.80 21.13
N THR A 10 -2.25 -1.13 21.74
CA THR A 10 -2.41 -1.23 23.20
C THR A 10 -1.56 -2.33 23.82
N ALA A 11 -1.08 -3.29 23.03
CA ALA A 11 -0.12 -4.29 23.48
C ALA A 11 1.31 -3.74 23.64
N THR A 12 1.55 -2.49 23.23
CA THR A 12 2.86 -1.82 23.29
C THR A 12 2.82 -0.59 24.21
N LEU A 13 3.99 -0.02 24.50
CA LEU A 13 4.10 1.26 25.22
C LEU A 13 3.99 2.49 24.30
N ILE A 14 3.95 2.29 22.98
CA ILE A 14 3.85 3.36 21.97
C ILE A 14 2.67 4.33 22.24
N PRO A 15 1.43 3.87 22.53
CA PRO A 15 0.33 4.80 22.78
C PRO A 15 0.43 5.56 24.13
N LYS A 16 1.41 5.24 24.98
CA LYS A 16 1.61 5.92 26.28
C LYS A 16 2.57 7.10 26.21
N VAL A 17 3.16 7.36 25.04
CA VAL A 17 4.15 8.42 24.85
C VAL A 17 3.69 9.39 23.79
N ASP A 18 3.48 10.63 24.19
CA ASP A 18 3.16 11.73 23.28
C ASP A 18 4.35 12.02 22.37
N SER A 19 4.25 11.52 21.14
CA SER A 19 5.32 11.59 20.15
C SER A 19 4.74 11.66 18.75
N PHE A 20 5.62 11.94 17.78
CA PHE A 20 5.24 11.96 16.37
C PHE A 20 4.75 10.60 15.85
N TRP A 21 5.14 9.50 16.50
CA TRP A 21 4.73 8.13 16.15
C TRP A 21 3.21 7.92 16.20
N ILE A 22 2.53 8.66 17.08
CA ILE A 22 1.08 8.66 17.22
C ILE A 22 0.45 9.98 16.74
N GLY A 23 1.25 10.90 16.21
CA GLY A 23 0.79 12.21 15.71
C GLY A 23 0.57 13.28 16.78
N ALA A 24 0.99 13.05 18.03
CA ALA A 24 0.78 13.99 19.14
C ALA A 24 1.70 15.23 19.07
N ASN A 25 2.64 15.28 18.13
CA ASN A 25 3.58 16.39 17.97
C ASN A 25 3.01 17.63 17.28
N ILE A 26 1.83 17.53 16.64
CA ILE A 26 1.20 18.64 15.92
C ILE A 26 -0.15 18.98 16.59
N PRO A 27 -0.32 20.22 17.12
CA PRO A 27 -1.58 20.65 17.70
C PRO A 27 -2.74 20.52 16.69
N GLY A 28 -3.84 19.91 17.12
CA GLY A 28 -5.02 19.69 16.28
C GLY A 28 -4.93 18.48 15.34
N LYS A 29 -3.78 17.79 15.23
CA LYS A 29 -3.71 16.52 14.52
C LYS A 29 -4.36 15.42 15.38
N ILE A 30 -5.14 14.56 14.74
CA ILE A 30 -5.75 13.40 15.41
C ILE A 30 -4.62 12.48 15.90
N VAL A 31 -4.71 12.02 17.15
CA VAL A 31 -3.78 11.04 17.70
C VAL A 31 -4.27 9.63 17.38
N GLY A 32 -3.40 8.77 16.86
CA GLY A 32 -3.83 7.44 16.41
C GLY A 32 -2.71 6.47 16.06
N ALA A 33 -3.12 5.27 15.67
CA ALA A 33 -2.25 4.18 15.26
C ALA A 33 -1.90 4.30 13.77
N TYR A 34 -0.76 4.93 13.48
CA TYR A 34 -0.35 5.15 12.08
C TYR A 34 0.57 4.08 11.51
N ASN A 35 1.19 3.27 12.37
CA ASN A 35 2.22 2.31 12.00
C ASN A 35 1.77 0.89 12.30
N TYR A 36 2.25 -0.06 11.49
CA TYR A 36 2.13 -1.49 11.77
C TYR A 36 3.18 -1.89 12.81
N THR A 37 2.74 -2.34 14.00
CA THR A 37 3.64 -2.65 15.12
C THR A 37 4.04 -4.13 15.22
N GLY A 38 3.69 -4.96 14.23
CA GLY A 38 3.99 -6.39 14.22
C GLY A 38 5.43 -6.76 13.80
N GLY A 39 6.22 -5.78 13.37
CA GLY A 39 7.59 -6.00 12.89
C GLY A 39 7.67 -6.62 11.49
N LEU A 40 8.88 -6.61 10.92
CA LEU A 40 9.11 -6.99 9.52
C LEU A 40 8.75 -8.45 9.19
N PRO A 41 9.06 -9.46 10.03
CA PRO A 41 8.71 -10.84 9.72
C PRO A 41 7.19 -11.05 9.57
N MET A 42 6.39 -10.55 10.53
CA MET A 42 4.93 -10.66 10.46
C MET A 42 4.36 -9.83 9.31
N TYR A 43 4.90 -8.64 9.05
CA TYR A 43 4.49 -7.82 7.92
C TYR A 43 4.66 -8.57 6.58
N ARG A 44 5.82 -9.19 6.36
CA ARG A 44 6.08 -9.99 5.14
C ARG A 44 5.15 -11.19 5.05
N GLN A 45 4.90 -11.86 6.16
CA GLN A 45 3.99 -13.01 6.21
C GLN A 45 2.55 -12.61 5.83
N GLU A 46 2.00 -11.55 6.43
CA GLU A 46 0.64 -11.10 6.13
C GLU A 46 0.49 -10.70 4.64
N ILE A 47 1.52 -10.10 4.02
CA ILE A 47 1.54 -9.84 2.57
C ILE A 47 1.50 -11.15 1.78
N THR A 48 2.37 -12.10 2.09
CA THR A 48 2.41 -13.38 1.39
C THR A 48 1.09 -14.14 1.53
N ASP A 49 0.48 -14.10 2.71
CA ASP A 49 -0.82 -14.72 2.98
C ASP A 49 -1.95 -14.07 2.16
N GLU A 50 -1.96 -12.75 2.02
CA GLU A 50 -2.95 -12.02 1.20
C GLU A 50 -2.79 -12.36 -0.30
N ILE A 51 -1.55 -12.46 -0.78
CA ILE A 51 -1.24 -12.89 -2.15
C ILE A 51 -1.74 -14.32 -2.40
N ALA A 52 -1.43 -15.24 -1.49
CA ALA A 52 -1.83 -16.64 -1.61
C ALA A 52 -3.36 -16.82 -1.63
N LYS A 53 -4.10 -15.94 -0.95
CA LYS A 53 -5.57 -15.91 -0.93
C LYS A 53 -6.18 -15.20 -2.16
N GLY A 54 -5.35 -14.62 -3.02
CA GLY A 54 -5.80 -13.91 -4.21
C GLY A 54 -6.43 -12.54 -3.91
N TYR A 55 -5.91 -11.82 -2.91
CA TYR A 55 -6.31 -10.46 -2.55
C TYR A 55 -7.80 -10.32 -2.13
N PRO A 56 -8.26 -11.05 -1.11
CA PRO A 56 -9.66 -11.00 -0.66
C PRO A 56 -10.13 -9.61 -0.23
N GLY A 57 -9.23 -8.72 0.21
CA GLY A 57 -9.57 -7.33 0.54
C GLY A 57 -9.84 -6.41 -0.66
N PHE A 58 -9.60 -6.88 -1.90
CA PHE A 58 -9.67 -6.06 -3.09
C PHE A 58 -10.82 -6.50 -4.00
N GLN A 59 -11.58 -5.52 -4.48
CA GLN A 59 -12.53 -5.76 -5.56
C GLN A 59 -11.75 -5.87 -6.87
N ARG A 60 -12.02 -6.94 -7.63
CA ARG A 60 -11.45 -7.12 -8.96
C ARG A 60 -12.44 -6.57 -9.98
N GLU A 61 -12.11 -5.44 -10.56
CA GLU A 61 -12.77 -5.00 -11.77
C GLU A 61 -12.15 -5.78 -12.93
N ALA A 62 -12.99 -6.55 -13.64
CA ALA A 62 -12.56 -7.04 -14.94
C ALA A 62 -12.31 -5.80 -15.81
N LEU A 63 -11.24 -5.80 -16.61
CA LEU A 63 -11.08 -4.85 -17.71
C LEU A 63 -12.16 -5.17 -18.75
N GLY A 64 -13.42 -4.90 -18.41
CA GLY A 64 -14.48 -4.71 -19.38
C GLY A 64 -13.97 -3.66 -20.35
N GLU A 65 -14.14 -3.97 -21.64
CA GLU A 65 -13.73 -3.21 -22.81
C GLU A 65 -13.15 -1.83 -22.49
N ARG A 66 -11.94 -1.58 -23.00
CA ARG A 66 -11.32 -0.26 -23.16
C ARG A 66 -12.35 0.72 -23.76
N LEU A 67 -13.21 1.28 -22.91
CA LEU A 67 -14.24 2.23 -23.23
C LEU A 67 -13.74 3.57 -22.69
N GLU A 68 -13.23 4.35 -23.63
CA GLU A 68 -13.16 5.81 -23.60
C GLU A 68 -12.28 6.49 -22.54
N LEU A 69 -11.06 6.01 -22.30
CA LEU A 69 -10.00 6.88 -21.77
C LEU A 69 -9.32 7.75 -22.85
N GLU A 70 -9.80 7.69 -24.10
CA GLU A 70 -9.28 8.52 -25.21
C GLU A 70 -9.82 9.96 -25.19
N HIS A 71 -10.77 10.31 -24.31
CA HIS A 71 -11.32 11.67 -24.27
C HIS A 71 -10.47 12.67 -23.45
N TRP A 72 -9.63 12.21 -22.50
CA TRP A 72 -8.91 13.11 -21.57
C TRP A 72 -7.40 13.13 -21.70
N LEU A 73 -6.79 12.19 -22.41
CA LEU A 73 -5.33 12.15 -22.62
C LEU A 73 -5.07 11.92 -24.11
N GLY A 74 -4.79 13.01 -24.84
CA GLY A 74 -4.51 12.99 -26.27
C GLY A 74 -3.54 11.88 -26.69
N SER A 75 -3.79 11.32 -27.87
CA SER A 75 -3.30 10.08 -28.47
C SER A 75 -1.78 9.85 -28.59
N ASP A 76 -0.93 10.64 -27.94
CA ASP A 76 0.52 10.62 -28.15
C ASP A 76 1.31 9.88 -27.05
N TRP A 77 0.71 9.58 -25.89
CA TRP A 77 1.44 8.96 -24.77
C TRP A 77 1.50 7.43 -24.84
N VAL A 78 0.48 6.77 -25.39
CA VAL A 78 0.42 5.29 -25.45
C VAL A 78 1.46 4.72 -26.42
N ARG A 79 1.88 5.48 -27.44
CA ARG A 79 2.95 5.05 -28.36
C ARG A 79 4.35 5.13 -27.73
N ASN A 80 4.57 5.99 -26.74
CA ASN A 80 5.90 6.21 -26.17
C ASN A 80 6.24 5.26 -25.00
N LEU A 81 5.25 4.67 -24.33
CA LEU A 81 5.51 3.69 -23.26
C LEU A 81 6.02 2.33 -23.77
N SER A 82 5.78 1.98 -25.05
CA SER A 82 6.39 0.79 -25.66
C SER A 82 7.93 0.92 -25.77
N CYS A 83 8.47 2.14 -25.76
CA CYS A 83 9.92 2.37 -25.83
C CYS A 83 10.58 2.46 -24.45
N MET A 84 9.81 2.55 -23.35
CA MET A 84 10.36 2.91 -22.03
C MET A 84 10.27 1.80 -20.96
N MET A 85 9.65 0.66 -21.26
CA MET A 85 9.60 -0.47 -20.33
C MET A 85 9.88 -1.79 -21.04
N LYS A 86 11.16 -2.13 -21.19
CA LYS A 86 11.58 -3.53 -21.30
C LYS A 86 11.76 -4.05 -19.88
N PHE A 87 10.81 -4.84 -19.41
CA PHE A 87 10.97 -5.62 -18.19
C PHE A 87 11.84 -6.85 -18.53
N ASP A 88 13.11 -6.80 -18.13
CA ASP A 88 13.95 -7.99 -18.03
C ASP A 88 13.89 -8.54 -16.59
N SER A 89 14.07 -9.84 -16.49
CA SER A 89 13.99 -10.74 -15.34
C SER A 89 14.86 -10.39 -14.12
N GLU A 90 15.69 -9.34 -14.17
CA GLU A 90 16.69 -9.05 -13.14
C GLU A 90 16.46 -7.75 -12.32
N TRP A 91 15.33 -7.04 -12.48
CA TRP A 91 14.88 -5.94 -11.59
C TRP A 91 15.97 -4.93 -11.12
N GLN A 92 16.88 -4.51 -11.99
CA GLN A 92 17.80 -3.41 -11.69
C GLN A 92 17.28 -2.13 -12.36
N VAL A 93 16.81 -1.17 -11.56
CA VAL A 93 16.47 0.17 -12.05
C VAL A 93 17.75 1.00 -12.07
N LEU A 94 18.25 1.33 -13.27
CA LEU A 94 19.29 2.33 -13.44
C LEU A 94 18.62 3.70 -13.47
N VAL A 95 18.78 4.48 -12.40
CA VAL A 95 18.44 5.92 -12.39
C VAL A 95 19.64 6.67 -12.95
N LEU A 96 19.47 7.44 -14.03
CA LEU A 96 20.38 8.51 -14.40
C LEU A 96 20.03 9.77 -13.61
#